data_AF-A0A5Q4B9F4-F1
#
_entry.id   AF-A0A5Q4B9F4-F1
#
_cell.length_a   1.000
_cell.length_b   1.000
_cell.length_c   1.000
_cell.angle_alpha   90.00
_cell.angle_beta   90.00
_cell.angle_gamma   90.00
#
_symmetry.space_group_name_H-M   'P 1'
#
loop_
_entity.id
_entity.type
_entity.pdbx_description
1 polymer ?
#
loop_
_entity_poly.entity_id
_entity_poly.type
_entity_poly.pdbx_seq_one_letter_code
_entity_poly.pdbx_strand_id
1 'polypeptide(L)'
;MSLKRKRSLGDPSSVFQSQTIKFIIGEARVACYIHETAIANLSDSLQALVRSMKNVSTEGSVVWKHLEMDIFTMFMEYAYTQDFTIVDPEERKDDSQLTLMSFISMGDPDVAISYADEYFDREDTRESIQHSLEYYMSIARLYNLASQYDLSELMDLCIEKVRLSLANSAFDSNDACSVWTLLEFIWPRTNVEDKFREVLLLFILIDLRAAMESAEAERVLKNTPEISTALLL
;
A
#
# COMPACT_ATOMS: atom_id res chain seq x y z
N MET A 1 14.60 12.26 21.78
CA MET A 1 14.34 10.80 21.77
C MET A 1 12.87 10.57 22.13
N SER A 2 12.03 10.27 21.15
CA SER A 2 10.62 9.96 21.38
C SER A 2 10.46 8.45 21.35
N LEU A 3 10.10 7.86 22.48
CA LEU A 3 9.87 6.44 22.63
C LEU A 3 8.62 6.08 21.82
N LYS A 4 8.80 5.48 20.63
CA LYS A 4 7.72 4.81 19.90
C LYS A 4 7.13 3.76 20.85
N ARG A 5 5.93 4.00 21.38
CA ARG A 5 5.16 2.97 22.08
C ARG A 5 4.91 1.87 21.07
N LYS A 6 5.58 0.74 21.24
CA LYS A 6 5.20 -0.52 20.61
C LYS A 6 3.78 -0.83 21.13
N ARG A 7 2.76 -0.46 20.35
CA ARG A 7 1.36 -0.72 20.71
C ARG A 7 1.14 -2.21 20.45
N SER A 8 1.27 -3.04 21.48
CA SER A 8 0.71 -4.39 21.38
C SER A 8 -0.79 -4.23 21.22
N LEU A 9 -1.42 -5.05 20.37
CA LEU A 9 -2.81 -5.42 20.56
C LEU A 9 -3.00 -5.61 22.08
N GLY A 10 -3.93 -4.89 22.71
CA GLY A 10 -4.22 -5.12 24.13
C GLY A 10 -4.46 -6.61 24.37
N ASP A 11 -4.36 -7.10 25.61
CA ASP A 11 -4.59 -8.52 25.97
C ASP A 11 -5.60 -9.16 25.00
N PRO A 12 -5.24 -10.15 24.17
CA PRO A 12 -6.11 -10.68 23.11
C PRO A 12 -7.50 -11.05 23.63
N SER A 13 -7.59 -11.43 24.91
CA SER A 13 -8.82 -11.71 25.64
C SER A 13 -9.78 -10.50 25.70
N SER A 14 -9.24 -9.29 25.77
CA SER A 14 -9.98 -8.02 25.82
C SER A 14 -10.66 -7.66 24.50
N VAL A 15 -10.13 -8.15 23.36
CA VAL A 15 -10.71 -7.88 22.05
C VAL A 15 -12.04 -8.60 21.91
N PHE A 16 -12.08 -9.89 22.25
CA PHE A 16 -13.29 -10.72 22.17
C PHE A 16 -14.39 -10.30 23.15
N GLN A 17 -14.02 -9.64 24.25
CA GLN A 17 -14.97 -9.11 25.25
C GLN A 17 -15.45 -7.69 24.89
N SER A 18 -14.84 -7.04 23.91
CA SER A 18 -15.21 -5.69 23.50
C SER A 18 -16.47 -5.68 22.65
N GLN A 19 -17.23 -4.58 22.78
CA GLN A 19 -18.44 -4.36 22.01
C GLN A 19 -18.14 -4.38 20.50
N THR A 20 -19.05 -4.95 19.72
CA THR A 20 -18.96 -4.93 18.26
C THR A 20 -19.62 -3.69 17.67
N ILE A 21 -19.04 -3.21 16.58
CA ILE A 21 -19.51 -2.08 15.78
C ILE A 21 -19.90 -2.60 14.41
N LYS A 22 -21.04 -2.13 13.91
CA LYS A 22 -21.55 -2.52 12.59
C LYS A 22 -20.98 -1.59 11.51
N PHE A 23 -20.25 -2.16 10.57
CA PHE A 23 -19.84 -1.52 9.33
C PHE A 23 -20.73 -1.99 8.18
N ILE A 24 -21.04 -1.11 7.24
CA ILE A 24 -21.77 -1.40 6.01
C ILE A 24 -20.83 -1.06 4.85
N ILE A 25 -20.36 -2.09 4.16
CA ILE A 25 -19.28 -2.01 3.17
C ILE A 25 -19.83 -2.15 1.76
N GLY A 26 -19.33 -1.29 0.87
CA GLY A 26 -19.59 -1.33 -0.56
C GLY A 26 -21.03 -1.00 -0.95
N GLU A 27 -21.27 -0.99 -2.25
CA GLU A 27 -22.61 -0.74 -2.81
C GLU A 27 -23.59 -1.89 -2.52
N ALA A 28 -23.07 -3.10 -2.35
CA ALA A 28 -23.83 -4.27 -1.91
C ALA A 28 -24.32 -4.17 -0.46
N ARG A 29 -23.86 -3.15 0.29
CA ARG A 29 -24.26 -2.87 1.68
C ARG A 29 -24.05 -4.06 2.61
N VAL A 30 -22.93 -4.77 2.46
CA VAL A 30 -22.61 -5.94 3.28
C VAL A 30 -22.34 -5.49 4.71
N ALA A 31 -23.05 -6.09 5.67
CA ALA A 31 -22.89 -5.77 7.08
C ALA A 31 -21.78 -6.62 7.73
N CYS A 32 -20.78 -5.95 8.29
CA CYS A 32 -19.67 -6.56 9.01
C CYS A 32 -19.70 -6.10 10.47
N TYR A 33 -19.39 -6.99 11.42
CA TYR A 33 -19.36 -6.68 12.85
C TYR A 33 -17.95 -6.82 13.38
N ILE A 34 -17.36 -5.71 13.83
CA ILE A 34 -15.95 -5.65 14.22
C ILE A 34 -15.82 -5.26 15.69
N HIS A 35 -14.87 -5.86 16.39
CA HIS A 35 -14.53 -5.49 17.76
C HIS A 35 -14.00 -4.05 17.83
N GLU A 36 -14.65 -3.21 18.65
CA GLU A 36 -14.30 -1.81 18.81
C GLU A 36 -12.82 -1.60 19.09
N THR A 37 -12.28 -2.40 20.01
CA THR A 37 -10.90 -2.27 20.50
C THR A 37 -9.86 -2.57 19.42
N ALA A 38 -10.22 -3.33 18.38
CA ALA A 38 -9.35 -3.60 17.23
C ALA A 38 -9.16 -2.35 16.34
N ILE A 39 -10.17 -1.47 16.27
CA ILE A 39 -10.15 -0.30 15.39
C ILE A 39 -9.82 0.99 16.16
N ALA A 40 -10.46 1.20 17.32
CA ALA A 40 -10.39 2.47 18.05
C ALA A 40 -8.99 2.83 18.56
N ASN A 41 -8.07 1.87 18.59
CA ASN A 41 -6.69 2.06 19.04
C ASN A 41 -5.70 2.31 17.89
N LEU A 42 -6.15 2.18 16.64
CA LEU A 42 -5.29 2.35 15.46
C LEU A 42 -4.95 3.82 15.22
N SER A 43 -5.93 4.72 15.34
CA SER A 43 -5.70 6.17 15.26
C SER A 43 -6.73 6.97 16.06
N ASP A 44 -6.40 8.23 16.32
CA ASP A 44 -7.31 9.17 16.98
C ASP A 44 -8.55 9.45 16.11
N SER A 45 -8.38 9.49 14.79
CA SER A 45 -9.45 9.66 13.81
C SER A 45 -10.46 8.51 13.87
N LEU A 46 -9.98 7.26 13.97
CA LEU A 46 -10.84 6.09 14.16
C LEU A 46 -11.44 6.02 15.57
N GLN A 47 -10.70 6.43 16.59
CA GLN A 47 -11.24 6.54 17.95
C GLN A 47 -12.41 7.53 18.02
N ALA A 48 -12.26 8.68 17.37
CA ALA A 48 -13.31 9.69 17.28
C ALA A 48 -14.53 9.17 16.50
N LEU A 49 -14.30 8.47 15.39
CA LEU A 49 -15.34 7.80 14.62
C LEU A 49 -16.15 6.86 15.53
N VAL A 50 -15.47 5.93 16.20
CA VAL A 50 -16.08 4.97 17.14
C VAL A 50 -16.87 5.68 18.25
N ARG A 51 -16.30 6.70 18.89
CA ARG A 51 -16.97 7.45 19.97
C ARG A 51 -18.22 8.18 19.48
N SER A 52 -18.16 8.75 18.27
CA SER A 52 -19.31 9.42 17.66
C SER A 52 -20.48 8.45 17.48
N MET A 53 -20.20 7.19 17.16
CA MET A 53 -21.22 6.15 17.00
C MET A 53 -21.92 5.82 18.32
N LYS A 54 -21.19 5.84 19.45
CA LYS A 54 -21.77 5.53 20.77
C LYS A 54 -22.70 6.62 21.29
N ASN A 55 -22.46 7.86 20.90
CA ASN A 55 -23.27 9.00 21.33
C ASN A 55 -24.61 9.08 20.58
N VAL A 56 -24.73 8.40 19.42
CA VAL A 56 -25.96 8.31 18.64
C VAL A 56 -26.65 6.98 18.98
N SER A 57 -27.59 7.03 19.93
CA SER A 57 -28.19 5.84 20.56
C SER A 57 -28.80 4.82 19.58
N THR A 58 -28.56 3.54 19.89
CA THR A 58 -29.18 2.26 19.46
C THR A 58 -28.92 1.64 18.08
N GLU A 59 -28.65 2.38 17.00
CA GLU A 59 -28.47 1.77 15.65
C GLU A 59 -27.34 2.37 14.81
N GLY A 60 -26.33 2.93 15.45
CA GLY A 60 -25.17 3.49 14.76
C GLY A 60 -24.45 2.43 13.91
N SER A 61 -24.43 2.62 12.58
CA SER A 61 -23.58 1.87 11.66
C SER A 61 -22.66 2.81 10.88
N VAL A 62 -21.42 2.40 10.66
CA VAL A 62 -20.47 3.12 9.81
C VAL A 62 -20.69 2.67 8.38
N VAL A 63 -20.96 3.61 7.47
CA VAL A 63 -21.19 3.29 6.05
C VAL A 63 -19.97 3.71 5.23
N TRP A 64 -19.29 2.73 4.64
CA TRP A 64 -18.21 2.93 3.68
C TRP A 64 -18.68 2.47 2.30
N LYS A 65 -19.49 3.32 1.66
CA LYS A 65 -20.18 3.00 0.40
C LYS A 65 -19.23 2.65 -0.76
N HIS A 66 -18.08 3.31 -0.81
CA HIS A 66 -17.12 3.19 -1.90
C HIS A 66 -15.91 2.31 -1.55
N LEU A 67 -15.91 1.68 -0.38
CA LEU A 67 -14.85 0.74 -0.01
C LEU A 67 -15.24 -0.66 -0.48
N GLU A 68 -14.36 -1.28 -1.24
CA GLU A 68 -14.48 -2.66 -1.66
C GLU A 68 -14.28 -3.62 -0.49
N MET A 69 -14.90 -4.80 -0.55
CA MET A 69 -14.84 -5.78 0.53
C MET A 69 -13.42 -6.30 0.76
N ASP A 70 -12.64 -6.45 -0.31
CA ASP A 70 -11.29 -7.00 -0.21
C ASP A 70 -10.37 -6.01 0.52
N ILE A 71 -10.47 -4.72 0.19
CA ILE A 71 -9.73 -3.66 0.90
C ILE A 71 -10.15 -3.57 2.37
N PHE A 72 -11.45 -3.70 2.65
CA PHE A 72 -11.93 -3.80 4.03
C PHE A 72 -11.34 -5.01 4.76
N THR A 73 -11.27 -6.15 4.10
CA THR A 73 -10.71 -7.39 4.66
C THR A 73 -9.22 -7.23 4.98
N MET A 74 -8.43 -6.64 4.07
CA MET A 74 -7.01 -6.33 4.30
C MET A 74 -6.83 -5.36 5.48
N PHE A 75 -7.66 -4.33 5.57
CA PHE A 75 -7.64 -3.39 6.69
C PHE A 75 -7.98 -4.08 8.02
N MET A 76 -8.95 -5.00 8.02
CA MET A 76 -9.29 -5.78 9.21
C MET A 76 -8.17 -6.73 9.59
N GLU A 77 -7.54 -7.42 8.63
CA GLU A 77 -6.38 -8.26 8.90
C GLU A 77 -5.30 -7.46 9.63
N TYR A 78 -4.93 -6.29 9.10
CA TYR A 78 -3.99 -5.38 9.76
C TYR A 78 -4.43 -4.98 11.16
N ALA A 79 -5.71 -4.64 11.36
CA ALA A 79 -6.24 -4.27 12.66
C ALA A 79 -6.03 -5.39 13.72
N TYR A 80 -6.12 -6.66 13.31
CA TYR A 80 -5.98 -7.80 14.21
C TYR A 80 -4.55 -8.36 14.31
N THR A 81 -3.76 -8.32 13.24
CA THR A 81 -2.46 -9.03 13.15
C THR A 81 -1.27 -8.09 13.00
N GLN A 82 -1.51 -6.80 12.72
CA GLN A 82 -0.50 -5.81 12.32
C GLN A 82 0.19 -6.12 10.99
N ASP A 83 -0.39 -7.00 10.18
CA ASP A 83 0.02 -7.28 8.81
C ASP A 83 -1.20 -7.53 7.94
N PHE A 84 -1.03 -7.57 6.62
CA PHE A 84 -2.09 -7.95 5.70
C PHE A 84 -1.56 -8.78 4.54
N THR A 85 -2.42 -9.66 4.04
CA THR A 85 -2.18 -10.46 2.86
C THR A 85 -2.91 -9.88 1.66
N ILE A 86 -2.32 -10.07 0.48
CA ILE A 86 -2.95 -9.71 -0.79
C ILE A 86 -3.05 -11.00 -1.57
N VAL A 87 -4.26 -11.32 -2.04
CA VAL A 87 -4.48 -12.47 -2.90
C VAL A 87 -4.39 -11.97 -4.33
N ASP A 88 -3.31 -12.33 -5.03
CA ASP A 88 -3.17 -12.03 -6.45
C ASP A 88 -3.65 -13.23 -7.29
N PRO A 89 -4.84 -13.16 -7.90
CA PRO A 89 -5.37 -14.27 -8.69
C PRO A 89 -4.57 -14.51 -9.98
N GLU A 90 -3.76 -13.53 -10.40
CA GLU A 90 -2.98 -13.57 -11.63
C GLU A 90 -1.47 -13.60 -11.36
N GLU A 91 -1.06 -13.96 -10.14
CA GLU A 91 0.35 -14.12 -9.78
C GLU A 91 1.03 -15.11 -10.73
N ARG A 92 2.18 -14.70 -11.29
CA ARG A 92 2.99 -15.55 -12.15
C ARG A 92 4.39 -15.65 -11.57
N LYS A 93 4.89 -16.89 -11.50
CA LYS A 93 6.32 -17.13 -11.38
C LYS A 93 6.95 -16.71 -12.69
N ASP A 94 7.93 -15.84 -12.61
CA ASP A 94 8.76 -15.49 -13.75
C ASP A 94 10.01 -16.38 -13.73
N ASP A 95 10.21 -17.13 -14.81
CA ASP A 95 11.37 -18.00 -15.02
C ASP A 95 12.65 -17.20 -15.36
N SER A 96 12.56 -15.86 -15.39
CA SER A 96 13.73 -15.00 -15.52
C SER A 96 14.71 -15.26 -14.35
N GLN A 97 15.98 -15.43 -14.69
CA GLN A 97 16.99 -15.83 -13.70
C GLN A 97 17.44 -14.69 -12.79
N LEU A 98 17.01 -13.44 -13.06
CA LEU A 98 17.55 -12.24 -12.45
C LEU A 98 16.43 -11.24 -12.10
N THR A 99 16.13 -11.08 -10.81
CA THR A 99 15.30 -10.00 -10.26
C THR A 99 16.02 -8.65 -10.37
N LEU A 100 15.29 -7.53 -10.28
CA LEU A 100 15.90 -6.20 -10.15
C LEU A 100 16.93 -6.18 -9.00
N MET A 101 16.62 -6.81 -7.86
CA MET A 101 17.57 -7.00 -6.75
C MET A 101 18.87 -7.70 -7.14
N SER A 102 18.79 -8.74 -7.98
CA SER A 102 19.97 -9.46 -8.47
C SER A 102 20.80 -8.63 -9.47
N PHE A 103 20.15 -7.83 -10.32
CA PHE A 103 20.83 -6.91 -11.25
C PHE A 103 21.55 -5.78 -10.50
N ILE A 104 20.90 -5.20 -9.49
CA ILE A 104 21.51 -4.20 -8.59
C ILE A 104 22.74 -4.78 -7.89
N SER A 105 22.69 -6.05 -7.51
CA SER A 105 23.81 -6.76 -6.87
C SER A 105 24.97 -7.08 -7.82
N MET A 106 24.78 -6.97 -9.15
CA MET A 106 25.75 -7.38 -10.18
C MET A 106 26.49 -6.20 -10.88
N GLY A 107 26.12 -4.94 -10.65
CA GLY A 107 26.65 -3.75 -11.37
C GLY A 107 27.38 -2.70 -10.50
N ASP A 108 28.26 -1.91 -11.13
CA ASP A 108 29.24 -0.94 -10.56
C ASP A 108 28.73 -0.09 -9.36
N PRO A 109 29.49 0.02 -8.24
CA PRO A 109 28.93 0.12 -6.88
C PRO A 109 28.43 1.50 -6.42
N ASP A 110 29.03 2.61 -6.86
CA ASP A 110 29.17 3.72 -5.90
C ASP A 110 27.93 4.63 -5.72
N VAL A 111 26.91 4.58 -6.59
CA VAL A 111 25.70 5.42 -6.45
C VAL A 111 24.46 4.58 -6.16
N ALA A 112 24.27 3.49 -6.91
CA ALA A 112 23.18 2.55 -6.70
C ALA A 112 23.35 1.71 -5.42
N ILE A 113 24.57 1.36 -5.00
CA ILE A 113 24.78 0.60 -3.74
C ILE A 113 24.59 1.47 -2.50
N SER A 114 24.90 2.77 -2.56
CA SER A 114 24.57 3.67 -1.44
C SER A 114 23.06 3.70 -1.17
N TYR A 115 22.26 3.71 -2.24
CA TYR A 115 20.80 3.69 -2.19
C TYR A 115 20.26 2.28 -1.87
N ALA A 116 20.95 1.22 -2.31
CA ALA A 116 20.53 -0.16 -2.07
C ALA A 116 20.86 -0.63 -0.64
N ASP A 117 22.03 -0.30 -0.10
CA ASP A 117 22.45 -0.69 1.27
C ASP A 117 21.69 0.06 2.36
N GLU A 118 21.19 1.26 2.06
CA GLU A 118 20.38 2.03 3.01
C GLU A 118 18.92 1.52 3.09
N TYR A 119 18.43 0.80 2.06
CA TYR A 119 17.00 0.48 1.94
C TYR A 119 16.66 -0.99 1.68
N PHE A 120 17.55 -1.85 1.16
CA PHE A 120 17.21 -3.21 0.74
C PHE A 120 18.07 -4.27 1.43
N ASP A 121 17.44 -5.24 2.11
CA ASP A 121 18.14 -6.33 2.81
C ASP A 121 18.61 -7.41 1.83
N ARG A 122 19.84 -7.89 1.97
CA ARG A 122 20.60 -8.62 0.92
C ARG A 122 20.34 -10.13 0.86
N GLU A 123 19.45 -10.70 1.68
CA GLU A 123 19.41 -12.15 1.92
C GLU A 123 18.33 -12.99 1.21
N ASP A 124 17.47 -12.41 0.36
CA ASP A 124 16.39 -13.18 -0.27
C ASP A 124 16.54 -13.30 -1.80
N THR A 125 17.33 -14.28 -2.25
CA THR A 125 17.24 -14.79 -3.64
C THR A 125 15.92 -15.57 -3.80
N ARG A 126 14.79 -14.86 -3.90
CA ARG A 126 13.50 -15.45 -4.28
C ARG A 126 13.38 -15.50 -5.80
N GLU A 127 12.68 -16.52 -6.30
CA GLU A 127 12.19 -16.56 -7.69
C GLU A 127 11.48 -15.23 -8.00
N SER A 128 11.69 -14.65 -9.18
CA SER A 128 10.97 -13.44 -9.58
C SER A 128 9.47 -13.71 -9.59
N ILE A 129 8.72 -12.91 -8.84
CA ILE A 129 7.26 -12.98 -8.81
C ILE A 129 6.74 -11.75 -9.52
N GLN A 130 5.98 -11.96 -10.58
CA GLN A 130 5.26 -10.90 -11.25
C GLN A 130 3.84 -10.82 -10.70
N HIS A 131 3.51 -9.64 -10.19
CA HIS A 131 2.19 -9.33 -9.66
C HIS A 131 1.33 -8.58 -10.68
N SER A 132 0.02 -8.77 -10.60
CA SER A 132 -0.95 -8.08 -11.45
C SER A 132 -1.10 -6.60 -11.09
N LEU A 133 -1.63 -5.79 -12.01
CA LEU A 133 -2.01 -4.40 -11.70
C LEU A 133 -2.98 -4.33 -10.50
N GLU A 134 -3.91 -5.28 -10.39
CA GLU A 134 -4.91 -5.29 -9.32
C GLU A 134 -4.30 -5.57 -7.94
N TYR A 135 -3.22 -6.35 -7.88
CA TYR A 135 -2.41 -6.51 -6.65
C TYR A 135 -1.92 -5.15 -6.15
N TYR A 136 -1.27 -4.37 -7.01
CA TYR A 136 -0.75 -3.07 -6.63
C TYR A 136 -1.86 -2.04 -6.35
N MET A 137 -2.95 -2.07 -7.13
CA MET A 137 -4.11 -1.20 -6.91
C MET A 137 -4.79 -1.49 -5.57
N SER A 138 -4.82 -2.74 -5.13
CA SER A 138 -5.34 -3.11 -3.81
C SER A 138 -4.51 -2.45 -2.70
N ILE A 139 -3.18 -2.47 -2.81
CA ILE A 139 -2.30 -1.79 -1.86
C ILE A 139 -2.52 -0.27 -1.91
N ALA A 140 -2.65 0.32 -3.10
CA ALA A 140 -2.89 1.75 -3.27
C ALA A 140 -4.22 2.22 -2.67
N ARG A 141 -5.29 1.42 -2.82
CA ARG A 141 -6.61 1.70 -2.22
C ARG A 141 -6.53 1.58 -0.69
N LEU A 142 -5.82 0.60 -0.16
CA LEU A 142 -5.59 0.47 1.29
C LEU A 142 -4.75 1.63 1.84
N TYR A 143 -3.71 2.05 1.13
CA TYR A 143 -2.89 3.21 1.50
C TYR A 143 -3.74 4.48 1.56
N ASN A 144 -4.61 4.70 0.58
CA ASN A 144 -5.52 5.85 0.57
C ASN A 144 -6.51 5.80 1.76
N LEU A 145 -7.01 4.62 2.14
CA LEU A 145 -7.80 4.46 3.36
C LEU A 145 -6.96 4.76 4.62
N ALA A 146 -5.72 4.28 4.67
CA ALA A 146 -4.79 4.50 5.76
C ALA A 146 -4.51 6.00 5.95
N SER A 147 -4.26 6.71 4.85
CA SER A 147 -4.06 8.16 4.85
C SER A 147 -5.29 8.93 5.35
N GLN A 148 -6.50 8.55 4.95
CA GLN A 148 -7.75 9.19 5.43
C GLN A 148 -7.94 9.11 6.96
N TYR A 149 -7.37 8.09 7.58
CA TYR A 149 -7.50 7.82 9.02
C TYR A 149 -6.19 8.01 9.79
N ASP A 150 -5.19 8.66 9.19
CA ASP A 150 -3.89 8.95 9.81
C ASP A 150 -3.16 7.70 10.35
N LEU A 151 -3.22 6.61 9.59
CA LEU A 151 -2.64 5.31 9.94
C LEU A 151 -1.21 5.17 9.40
N SER A 152 -0.28 5.95 9.94
CA SER A 152 1.10 6.01 9.43
C SER A 152 1.82 4.65 9.37
N GLU A 153 1.62 3.77 10.36
CA GLU A 153 2.24 2.45 10.38
C GLU A 153 1.70 1.54 9.25
N LEU A 154 0.41 1.65 8.92
CA LEU A 154 -0.18 0.95 7.77
C LEU A 154 0.29 1.55 6.45
N MET A 155 0.43 2.89 6.38
CA MET A 155 0.99 3.57 5.21
C MET A 155 2.42 3.09 4.92
N ASP A 156 3.28 3.04 5.95
CA ASP A 156 4.64 2.52 5.84
C ASP A 156 4.64 1.05 5.37
N LEU A 157 3.74 0.21 5.90
CA LEU A 157 3.61 -1.19 5.48
C LEU A 157 3.15 -1.35 4.03
N CYS A 158 2.20 -0.52 3.57
CA CYS A 158 1.77 -0.50 2.18
C CYS A 158 2.92 -0.13 1.23
N ILE A 159 3.69 0.92 1.57
CA ILE A 159 4.86 1.33 0.79
C ILE A 159 5.88 0.19 0.73
N GLU A 160 6.15 -0.44 1.87
CA GLU A 160 7.11 -1.53 1.97
C GLU A 160 6.71 -2.73 1.11
N LYS A 161 5.43 -3.14 1.13
CA LYS A 161 4.95 -4.25 0.29
C LYS A 161 5.07 -3.92 -1.20
N VAL A 162 4.66 -2.72 -1.64
CA VAL A 162 4.84 -2.31 -3.05
C VAL A 162 6.31 -2.34 -3.45
N ARG A 163 7.16 -1.76 -2.61
CA ARG A 163 8.60 -1.69 -2.85
C ARG A 163 9.22 -3.08 -3.00
N LEU A 164 8.94 -4.00 -2.07
CA LEU A 164 9.44 -5.36 -2.11
C LEU A 164 8.91 -6.13 -3.32
N SER A 165 7.63 -5.97 -3.68
CA SER A 165 7.04 -6.62 -4.84
C SER A 165 7.68 -6.15 -6.15
N LEU A 166 7.86 -4.84 -6.32
CA LEU A 166 8.53 -4.27 -7.48
C LEU A 166 10.03 -4.62 -7.53
N ALA A 167 10.71 -4.73 -6.40
CA ALA A 167 12.12 -5.10 -6.34
C ALA A 167 12.37 -6.58 -6.71
N ASN A 168 11.38 -7.43 -6.44
CA ASN A 168 11.43 -8.86 -6.74
C ASN A 168 10.88 -9.22 -8.13
N SER A 169 10.34 -8.25 -8.87
CA SER A 169 9.93 -8.49 -10.26
C SER A 169 11.13 -8.38 -11.21
N ALA A 170 11.00 -9.00 -12.39
CA ALA A 170 11.92 -8.74 -13.49
C ALA A 170 11.41 -7.51 -14.20
N PHE A 171 12.02 -6.35 -13.89
CA PHE A 171 11.69 -5.03 -14.44
C PHE A 171 11.34 -5.10 -15.94
N ASP A 172 10.05 -5.22 -16.27
CA ASP A 172 9.54 -5.39 -17.63
C ASP A 172 8.55 -4.27 -17.99
N SER A 173 8.10 -4.27 -19.25
CA SER A 173 7.14 -3.26 -19.71
C SER A 173 5.82 -3.31 -18.95
N ASN A 174 5.40 -4.47 -18.44
CA ASN A 174 4.12 -4.64 -17.75
C ASN A 174 4.15 -4.05 -16.33
N ASP A 175 5.28 -4.18 -15.64
CA ASP A 175 5.51 -3.53 -14.35
C ASP A 175 5.55 -2.01 -14.51
N ALA A 176 6.22 -1.50 -15.54
CA ALA A 176 6.21 -0.07 -15.84
C ALA A 176 4.80 0.47 -16.14
N CYS A 177 4.00 -0.25 -16.94
CA CYS A 177 2.58 0.08 -17.19
C CYS A 177 1.77 0.13 -15.87
N SER A 178 2.04 -0.82 -14.97
CA SER A 178 1.38 -0.88 -13.66
C SER A 178 1.76 0.32 -12.80
N VAL A 179 3.04 0.68 -12.75
CA VAL A 179 3.55 1.83 -11.99
C VAL A 179 3.00 3.16 -12.52
N TRP A 180 2.89 3.34 -13.84
CA TRP A 180 2.22 4.52 -14.41
C TRP A 180 0.77 4.65 -13.96
N THR A 181 0.04 3.54 -13.97
CA THR A 181 -1.36 3.51 -13.52
C THR A 181 -1.48 3.80 -12.03
N LEU A 182 -0.56 3.29 -11.21
CA LEU A 182 -0.50 3.60 -9.78
C LEU A 182 -0.20 5.08 -9.53
N LEU A 183 0.74 5.67 -10.28
CA LEU A 183 1.05 7.10 -10.18
C LEU A 183 -0.19 7.94 -10.47
N GLU A 184 -0.92 7.67 -11.55
CA GLU A 184 -2.15 8.38 -11.87
C GLU A 184 -3.22 8.25 -10.78
N PHE A 185 -3.31 7.08 -10.13
CA PHE A 185 -4.23 6.88 -9.01
C PHE A 185 -3.78 7.62 -7.75
N ILE A 186 -2.51 7.55 -7.36
CA ILE A 186 -2.00 8.09 -6.09
C ILE A 186 -1.84 9.61 -6.15
N TRP A 187 -1.50 10.18 -7.30
CA TRP A 187 -1.16 11.59 -7.44
C TRP A 187 -2.25 12.59 -7.01
N PRO A 188 -3.55 12.42 -7.33
CA PRO A 188 -4.56 13.35 -6.82
C PRO A 188 -4.91 13.12 -5.33
N ARG A 189 -4.41 12.05 -4.71
CA ARG A 189 -4.82 11.57 -3.37
C ARG A 189 -3.78 11.79 -2.27
N THR A 190 -2.62 12.29 -2.62
CA THR A 190 -1.46 12.41 -1.73
C THR A 190 -0.86 13.82 -1.80
N ASN A 191 0.18 14.08 -1.02
CA ASN A 191 0.92 15.36 -1.07
C ASN A 191 2.18 15.25 -1.93
N VAL A 192 2.82 16.38 -2.23
CA VAL A 192 4.03 16.44 -3.07
C VAL A 192 5.18 15.61 -2.49
N GLU A 193 5.34 15.62 -1.16
CA GLU A 193 6.40 14.90 -0.43
C GLU A 193 5.96 13.48 0.02
N ASP A 194 4.95 12.91 -0.64
CA ASP A 194 4.43 11.59 -0.26
C ASP A 194 5.39 10.48 -0.70
N LYS A 195 5.83 9.67 0.26
CA LYS A 195 6.80 8.59 0.05
C LYS A 195 6.34 7.52 -0.92
N PHE A 196 5.02 7.31 -1.08
CA PHE A 196 4.52 6.36 -2.06
C PHE A 196 4.81 6.87 -3.48
N ARG A 197 4.62 8.17 -3.74
CA ARG A 197 5.01 8.75 -5.03
C ARG A 197 6.50 8.58 -5.28
N GLU A 198 7.32 8.85 -4.27
CA GLU A 198 8.77 8.74 -4.36
C GLU A 198 9.18 7.33 -4.81
N VAL A 199 8.68 6.27 -4.16
CA VAL A 199 8.98 4.88 -4.54
C VAL A 199 8.58 4.58 -5.99
N LEU A 200 7.40 5.04 -6.42
CA LEU A 200 6.93 4.78 -7.80
C LEU A 200 7.75 5.56 -8.84
N LEU A 201 8.10 6.81 -8.56
CA LEU A 201 8.94 7.64 -9.44
C LEU A 201 10.34 7.02 -9.59
N LEU A 202 10.94 6.59 -8.47
CA LEU A 202 12.23 5.93 -8.46
C LEU A 202 12.22 4.66 -9.30
N PHE A 203 11.16 3.86 -9.21
CA PHE A 203 11.02 2.68 -10.05
C PHE A 203 11.01 3.04 -11.54
N ILE A 204 10.22 4.04 -11.96
CA ILE A 204 10.23 4.51 -13.36
C ILE A 204 11.62 4.98 -13.80
N LEU A 205 12.38 5.62 -12.92
CA LEU A 205 13.72 6.14 -13.23
C LEU A 205 14.78 5.06 -13.44
N ILE A 206 14.57 3.84 -12.94
CA ILE A 206 15.51 2.70 -13.12
C ILE A 206 15.78 2.44 -14.61
N ASP A 207 14.72 2.44 -15.43
CA ASP A 207 14.84 2.48 -16.88
C ASP A 207 13.72 3.35 -17.47
N LEU A 208 13.96 4.66 -17.37
CA LEU A 208 13.05 5.67 -17.89
C LEU A 208 12.79 5.48 -19.39
N ARG A 209 13.76 4.99 -20.16
CA ARG A 209 13.58 4.78 -21.60
C ARG A 209 12.50 3.73 -21.84
N ALA A 210 12.65 2.54 -21.24
CA ALA A 210 11.68 1.47 -21.38
C ALA A 210 10.30 1.87 -20.82
N ALA A 211 10.28 2.54 -19.66
CA ALA A 211 9.04 3.00 -19.06
C ALA A 211 8.25 3.98 -19.95
N MET A 212 8.95 4.84 -20.69
CA MET A 212 8.36 5.83 -21.59
C MET A 212 7.84 5.25 -22.92
N GLU A 213 8.17 4.01 -23.26
CA GLU A 213 7.65 3.33 -24.46
C GLU A 213 6.19 2.84 -24.29
N SER A 214 5.68 2.84 -23.05
CA SER A 214 4.30 2.43 -22.75
C SER A 214 3.27 3.48 -23.17
N ALA A 215 2.08 3.03 -23.61
CA ALA A 215 0.98 3.93 -23.93
C ALA A 215 0.43 4.64 -22.68
N GLU A 216 0.60 4.00 -21.52
CA GLU A 216 0.27 4.52 -20.20
C GLU A 216 1.11 5.77 -19.88
N ALA A 217 2.39 5.79 -20.21
CA ALA A 217 3.25 6.96 -20.00
C ALA A 217 2.68 8.21 -20.69
N GLU A 218 2.36 8.12 -21.99
CA GLU A 218 1.78 9.25 -22.73
C GLU A 218 0.46 9.72 -22.11
N ARG A 219 -0.41 8.78 -21.77
CA ARG A 219 -1.72 9.05 -21.18
C ARG A 219 -1.61 9.74 -19.83
N VAL A 220 -0.77 9.21 -18.93
CA VAL A 220 -0.60 9.69 -17.56
C VAL A 220 0.06 11.05 -17.53
N LEU A 221 1.12 11.27 -18.30
CA LEU A 221 1.82 12.56 -18.35
C LEU A 221 0.96 13.66 -18.99
N LYS A 222 0.06 13.29 -19.91
CA LYS A 222 -0.93 14.23 -20.46
C LYS A 222 -2.02 14.61 -19.43
N ASN A 223 -2.47 13.65 -18.64
CA ASN A 223 -3.51 13.86 -17.63
C ASN A 223 -2.97 14.56 -16.38
N THR A 224 -1.69 14.32 -16.04
CA THR A 224 -1.04 14.77 -14.81
C THR A 224 0.39 15.26 -15.12
N PRO A 225 0.55 16.44 -15.76
CA PRO A 225 1.85 16.95 -16.21
C PRO A 225 2.83 17.26 -15.06
N GLU A 226 2.34 17.38 -13.82
CA GLU A 226 3.16 17.55 -12.63
C GLU A 226 4.08 16.34 -12.39
N ILE A 227 3.68 15.14 -12.83
CA ILE A 227 4.52 13.93 -12.76
C ILE A 227 5.78 14.12 -13.61
N SER A 228 5.65 14.69 -14.81
CA SER A 228 6.79 15.01 -15.68
C SER A 228 7.77 15.95 -14.97
N THR A 229 7.25 16.90 -14.19
CA THR A 229 8.10 17.84 -13.44
C THR A 229 8.84 17.12 -12.32
N ALA A 230 8.15 16.24 -11.59
CA ALA A 230 8.75 15.46 -10.51
C ALA A 230 9.80 14.45 -11.00
N LEU A 231 9.68 13.94 -12.22
CA LEU A 231 10.70 13.06 -12.84
C LEU A 231 11.99 13.80 -13.24
N LEU A 232 11.93 15.13 -13.38
CA LEU A 232 13.04 15.96 -13.86
C LEU A 232 13.79 16.71 -12.73
N LEU A 233 13.29 16.62 -11.49
CA LEU A 233 13.87 17.27 -10.30
C LEU A 233 14.65 16.25 -9.48
#